data_AF-A0AAW5BCD3-F1
#
_entry.id   AF-A0AAW5BCD3-F1
#
_cell.length_a   1.000
_cell.length_b   1.000
_cell.length_c   1.000
_cell.angle_alpha   90.00
_cell.angle_beta   90.00
_cell.angle_gamma   90.00
#
_symmetry.space_group_name_H-M   'P 1'
#
loop_
_entity.id
_entity.type
_entity.pdbx_description
1 polymer ?
#
loop_
_entity_poly.entity_id
_entity_poly.type
_entity_poly.pdbx_seq_one_letter_code
_entity_poly.pdbx_strand_id
1 'polypeptide(L)' 'MDRGTVVRTIALVISWSNVLLNHYNLQPIPVLDEQTIAYLLCFSVSVWSWFKNNYLTAKGEQQKLVLKKYHLAK' A
#
# COMPACT_ATOMS: atom_id res chain seq x y z
N MET A 1 5.11 -2.28 14.05
CA MET A 1 4.42 -1.00 13.82
C MET A 1 2.98 -1.33 13.50
N ASP A 2 2.04 -0.84 14.31
CA ASP A 2 0.61 -0.99 14.05
C ASP A 2 0.23 -0.23 12.76
N ARG A 3 -0.89 -0.63 12.13
CA ARG A 3 -1.31 -0.08 10.84
C ARG A 3 -1.57 1.43 10.91
N GLY A 4 -2.06 1.91 12.07
CA GLY A 4 -2.30 3.33 12.29
C GLY A 4 -1.00 4.13 12.29
N THR A 5 0.04 3.60 12.91
CA THR A 5 1.38 4.20 12.88
C THR A 5 1.95 4.22 11.47
N VAL A 6 1.81 3.14 10.68
CA VAL A 6 2.28 3.12 9.27
C VAL A 6 1.61 4.22 8.44
N VAL A 7 0.29 4.36 8.53
CA VAL A 7 -0.46 5.38 7.78
C VAL A 7 -0.05 6.79 8.19
N ARG A 8 0.08 7.05 9.51
CA ARG A 8 0.53 8.35 10.02
C ARG A 8 1.93 8.70 9.57
N THR A 9 2.85 7.74 9.57
CA THR A 9 4.22 7.96 9.09
C THR A 9 4.24 8.29 7.60
N ILE A 10 3.45 7.60 6.77
CA ILE A 10 3.37 7.90 5.33
C ILE A 10 2.76 9.30 5.10
N ALA A 11 1.67 9.64 5.77
CA ALA A 11 1.05 10.96 5.67
C ALA A 11 2.03 12.08 6.10
N LEU A 12 2.75 11.86 7.20
CA LEU A 12 3.78 12.78 7.69
C LEU A 12 4.86 13.04 6.63
N VAL A 13 5.36 11.99 5.97
CA VAL A 13 6.39 12.10 4.93
C VAL A 13 5.89 12.88 3.72
N ILE A 14 4.65 12.63 3.26
CA ILE A 14 4.04 13.37 2.13
C ILE A 14 3.87 14.85 2.50
N SER A 15 3.34 15.15 3.68
CA SER A 15 3.15 16.52 4.14
C SER A 15 4.46 17.29 4.27
N TRP A 16 5.50 16.68 4.86
CA TRP A 16 6.82 17.29 4.99
C TRP A 16 7.49 17.52 3.63
N SER A 17 7.32 16.60 2.69
CA SER A 17 7.82 16.78 1.32
C SER A 17 7.16 17.99 0.65
N ASN A 18 5.86 18.18 0.85
CA ASN A 18 5.14 19.34 0.34
C ASN A 18 5.58 20.66 0.98
N VAL A 19 5.83 20.66 2.29
CA VAL A 19 6.38 21.84 3.00
C VAL A 19 7.75 22.21 2.46
N LEU A 20 8.62 21.21 2.22
CA LEU A 20 9.95 21.43 1.64
C LEU A 20 9.87 21.96 0.21
N LEU A 21 9.07 21.35 -0.66
CA LEU A 21 8.89 21.80 -2.04
C LEU A 21 8.42 23.26 -2.08
N ASN A 22 7.42 23.60 -1.27
CA ASN A 22 6.92 24.97 -1.17
C ASN A 22 8.00 25.94 -0.64
N HIS A 23 8.79 25.53 0.35
CA HIS A 23 9.89 26.33 0.89
C HIS A 23 10.96 26.65 -0.16
N TYR A 24 11.25 25.71 -1.06
CA TYR A 24 12.19 25.91 -2.16
C TYR A 24 11.57 26.59 -3.39
N ASN A 25 10.34 27.12 -3.31
CA ASN A 25 9.56 27.65 -4.44
C ASN A 25 9.41 26.65 -5.61
N LEU A 26 9.53 25.35 -5.31
CA LEU A 26 9.24 24.28 -6.26
C LEU A 26 7.73 24.05 -6.28
N GLN A 27 7.22 23.54 -7.40
CA GLN A 27 5.81 23.21 -7.51
C GLN A 27 5.47 22.17 -6.43
N PRO A 28 4.59 22.48 -5.46
CA PRO A 28 4.16 21.51 -4.46
C PRO A 28 3.55 20.33 -5.19
N ILE A 29 3.60 19.15 -4.59
CA ILE A 29 2.82 18.01 -5.09
C ILE A 29 1.38 18.52 -5.20
N PRO A 30 0.82 18.58 -6.42
CA PRO A 30 -0.54 19.06 -6.59
C PRO A 30 -1.39 18.24 -5.64
N VAL A 31 -2.21 18.92 -4.83
CA VAL A 31 -3.16 18.25 -3.95
C VAL A 31 -3.97 17.38 -4.90
N LEU A 32 -3.63 16.08 -4.93
CA LEU A 32 -4.25 15.12 -5.85
C LEU A 32 -5.74 15.27 -5.59
N ASP A 33 -6.53 15.51 -6.63
CA ASP A 33 -7.96 15.68 -6.42
C ASP A 33 -8.50 14.42 -5.71
N GLU A 34 -9.65 14.54 -5.03
CA GLU A 34 -10.19 13.42 -4.26
C GLU A 34 -10.32 12.15 -5.09
N GLN A 35 -10.60 12.28 -6.38
CA GLN A 35 -10.65 11.16 -7.32
C GLN A 35 -9.28 10.50 -7.50
N THR A 36 -8.23 11.27 -7.70
CA THR A 36 -6.86 10.77 -7.89
C THR A 36 -6.35 10.09 -6.63
N ILE A 37 -6.64 10.63 -5.45
CA ILE A 37 -6.35 9.98 -4.16
C ILE A 37 -7.13 8.67 -4.05
N ALA A 38 -8.44 8.69 -4.34
CA ALA A 38 -9.28 7.50 -4.29
C ALA A 38 -8.78 6.42 -5.27
N TYR A 39 -8.39 6.79 -6.49
CA TYR A 39 -7.84 5.87 -7.47
C TYR A 39 -6.51 5.29 -7.02
N LEU A 40 -5.60 6.11 -6.49
CA LEU A 40 -4.31 5.63 -5.97
C LEU A 40 -4.49 4.67 -4.79
N LEU A 41 -5.37 5.01 -3.85
CA LEU A 41 -5.67 4.14 -2.71
C LEU A 41 -6.32 2.83 -3.18
N CYS A 42 -7.34 2.92 -4.03
CA CYS A 42 -8.04 1.75 -4.56
C CYS A 42 -7.10 0.83 -5.34
N PHE A 43 -6.27 1.40 -6.22
CA PHE A 43 -5.27 0.65 -6.98
C PHE A 43 -4.25 -0.02 -6.05
N SER A 44 -3.70 0.72 -5.09
CA SER A 44 -2.71 0.20 -4.14
C SER A 44 -3.27 -0.94 -3.29
N VAL A 45 -4.49 -0.78 -2.76
CA VAL A 45 -5.17 -1.80 -1.96
C VAL A 45 -5.54 -3.01 -2.81
N SER A 46 -5.98 -2.80 -4.06
CA SER A 46 -6.33 -3.88 -4.99
C SER A 46 -5.10 -4.72 -5.35
N VAL A 47 -3.99 -4.07 -5.71
CA VAL A 47 -2.70 -4.73 -6.00
C VAL A 47 -2.23 -5.49 -4.77
N TRP A 48 -2.18 -4.84 -3.60
CA TRP A 48 -1.76 -5.48 -2.35
C TRP A 48 -2.61 -6.70 -1.99
N SER A 49 -3.94 -6.57 -2.11
CA SER A 49 -4.88 -7.67 -1.83
C SER A 49 -4.74 -8.81 -2.82
N TRP A 50 -4.54 -8.52 -4.10
CA TRP A 50 -4.27 -9.51 -5.14
C TRP A 50 -2.99 -10.29 -4.85
N PHE A 51 -1.90 -9.59 -4.51
CA PHE A 51 -0.62 -10.21 -4.16
C PHE A 51 -0.74 -11.11 -2.91
N LYS A 52 -1.50 -10.67 -1.91
CA LYS A 52 -1.69 -11.43 -0.66
C LYS A 52 -2.60 -12.65 -0.85
N ASN A 53 -3.70 -12.52 -1.60
CA ASN A 53 -4.69 -13.59 -1.77
C ASN A 53 -4.30 -14.63 -2.82
N ASN A 54 -3.37 -14.33 -3.74
CA ASN A 54 -2.90 -15.29 -4.74
C ASN A 54 -1.67 -16.11 -4.32
N TYR A 55 -1.27 -16.03 -3.05
CA TYR A 55 -0.11 -16.76 -2.53
C TYR A 55 1.20 -16.47 -3.30
N LEU A 56 1.30 -15.29 -3.94
CA LEU A 56 2.44 -14.90 -4.79
C LEU A 56 3.74 -14.61 -4.01
N THR A 57 3.64 -14.48 -2.69
CA THR A 57 4.81 -14.33 -1.82
C THR A 57 5.33 -15.69 -1.38
N ALA A 58 6.63 -15.81 -1.07
CA ALA A 58 7.21 -17.07 -0.57
C ALA A 58 6.46 -17.65 0.64
N LYS A 59 5.98 -16.79 1.55
CA LYS A 59 5.12 -17.21 2.67
C LYS A 59 3.76 -17.71 2.21
N GLY A 60 3.16 -17.04 1.22
CA GLY A 60 1.90 -17.47 0.61
C GLY A 60 2.06 -18.84 -0.06
N GLU A 61 3.14 -19.06 -0.80
CA GLU A 61 3.42 -20.34 -1.44
C GLU A 61 3.51 -21.48 -0.40
N GLN A 62 4.24 -21.25 0.70
CA GLN A 62 4.30 -22.21 1.82
C GLN A 62 2.92 -22.50 2.43
N GLN A 63 2.08 -21.47 2.61
CA GLN A 63 0.70 -21.65 3.08
C GLN A 63 -0.11 -22.52 2.10
N LYS A 64 0.02 -22.27 0.80
CA LYS A 64 -0.65 -23.06 -0.25
C LYS A 64 -0.21 -24.53 -0.22
N LEU A 65 1.09 -24.79 -0.04
CA LEU A 65 1.64 -26.14 0.07
C LEU A 65 1.10 -26.89 1.31
N VAL A 66 1.03 -26.22 2.45
CA VAL A 66 0.43 -26.78 3.68
C VAL A 66 -1.04 -27.11 3.45
N LEU A 67 -1.82 -26.17 2.89
CA LEU A 67 -3.25 -26.40 2.61
C LEU A 67 -3.48 -27.56 1.65
N LYS A 68 -2.64 -27.72 0.63
CA LYS A 68 -2.67 -28.87 -0.28
C LYS A 68 -2.33 -30.18 0.42
N LYS A 69 -1.32 -30.19 1.30
CA LYS A 69 -0.93 -31.38 2.08
C LYS A 69 -2.07 -31.91 2.94
N TYR A 70 -2.92 -31.03 3.47
CA TYR A 70 -4.08 -31.40 4.29
C TYR A 70 -5.40 -31.52 3.49
N HIS A 71 -5.36 -31.49 2.16
CA HIS A 71 -6.55 -31.54 1.29
C HIS A 71 -7.57 -30.41 1.54
N LEU A 72 -7.12 -29.28 2.09
CA LEU A 72 -7.96 -28.11 2.39
C LEU A 72 -8.02 -27.10 1.22
N ALA A 73 -7.18 -27.29 0.20
CA ALA A 73 -7.17 -26.50 -1.03
C ALA A 73 -6.86 -27.39 -2.24
N LYS A 74 -7.44 -27.04 -3.40
CA LYS A 74 -7.26 -27.74 -4.69
C LYS A 74 -5.89 -27.42 -5.33
#